data_AF-A0A4W2CF72-F1
#
_entry.id   AF-A0A4W2CF72-F1
#
_cell.length_a   1.000
_cell.length_b   1.000
_cell.length_c   1.000
_cell.angle_alpha   90.00
_cell.angle_beta   90.00
_cell.angle_gamma   90.00
#
_symmetry.space_group_name_H-M   'P 1'
#
loop_
_entity.id
_entity.type
_entity.pdbx_description
1 polymer ?
#
loop_
_entity_poly.entity_id
_entity_poly.type
_entity_poly.pdbx_seq_one_letter_code
_entity_poly.pdbx_strand_id
1 'polypeptide(L)'
;LCKTLFLLFLFQGKPCSYPVIKHGRLYYSYRGYFPARVNQQFVYNCDHHFVPPSQRSWDHLTCTAEGWSPEEPCLRQCIFNYLENGHNQHPEEKYLQGETVRVRCYEGYSLQNDQNTMTCTESGWSPPPRCIRVKTCSKSNIRIENGFLSESTFTYPLNKQTEYKCKPGYVTADASSNMIYNSYIESLL
;
A
#
# COMPACT_ATOMS: atom_id res chain seq x y z
N LEU A 1 55.93 -29.10 -17.35
CA LEU A 1 55.85 -28.97 -15.87
C LEU A 1 56.23 -27.52 -15.58
N CYS A 2 55.34 -26.56 -15.38
CA CYS A 2 54.20 -26.50 -14.47
C CYS A 2 53.08 -25.70 -15.15
N LYS A 3 51.93 -26.37 -15.32
CA LYS A 3 50.66 -25.78 -15.77
C LYS A 3 50.15 -24.86 -14.66
N THR A 4 49.69 -23.68 -15.06
CA THR A 4 48.56 -23.00 -14.43
C THR A 4 48.71 -22.78 -12.92
N LEU A 5 49.48 -21.75 -12.54
CA LEU A 5 49.28 -21.10 -11.25
C LEU A 5 47.90 -20.43 -11.31
N PHE A 6 46.86 -21.19 -10.98
CA PHE A 6 45.54 -20.65 -10.70
C PHE A 6 45.74 -19.54 -9.68
N LEU A 7 45.40 -18.31 -10.06
CA LEU A 7 45.14 -17.23 -9.15
C LEU A 7 44.01 -17.69 -8.23
N LEU A 8 44.35 -18.37 -7.14
CA LEU A 8 43.52 -18.39 -5.95
C LEU A 8 43.60 -16.97 -5.38
N PHE A 9 42.92 -16.03 -6.04
CA PHE A 9 42.43 -14.87 -5.34
C PHE A 9 41.54 -15.44 -4.25
N LEU A 10 42.07 -15.48 -3.03
CA LEU A 10 41.27 -15.64 -1.83
C LEU A 10 40.24 -14.52 -1.90
N PHE A 11 39.01 -14.81 -2.34
CA PHE A 11 37.87 -13.94 -2.17
C PHE A 11 37.57 -13.89 -0.67
N GLN A 12 38.44 -13.21 0.10
CA GLN A 12 38.10 -12.75 1.43
C GLN A 12 37.06 -11.66 1.20
N GLY A 13 35.78 -12.04 1.28
CA GLY A 13 34.68 -11.07 1.18
C GLY A 13 34.96 -9.89 2.10
N LYS A 14 34.60 -8.68 1.65
CA LYS A 14 34.94 -7.46 2.38
C LYS A 14 34.27 -7.51 3.76
N PRO A 15 34.99 -7.17 4.84
CA PRO A 15 34.38 -7.11 6.16
C PRO A 15 33.32 -6.00 6.20
N CYS A 16 32.25 -6.22 6.95
CA CYS A 16 31.13 -5.29 7.06
C CYS A 16 31.40 -4.20 8.08
N SER A 17 31.11 -2.94 7.73
CA SER A 17 31.12 -1.82 8.68
C SER A 17 29.95 -1.91 9.67
N TYR A 18 29.95 -1.05 10.69
CA TYR A 18 28.83 -0.94 11.62
C TYR A 18 27.51 -0.69 10.85
N PRO A 19 26.47 -1.53 11.04
CA PRO A 19 25.25 -1.44 10.24
C PRO A 19 24.40 -0.23 10.63
N VAL A 20 23.74 0.36 9.63
CA VAL A 20 22.63 1.30 9.83
C VAL A 20 21.34 0.53 9.65
N ILE A 21 20.67 0.19 10.75
CA ILE A 21 19.40 -0.54 10.73
C ILE A 21 18.28 0.50 10.78
N LYS A 22 17.49 0.63 9.70
CA LYS A 22 16.29 1.48 9.72
C LYS A 22 15.27 0.86 10.66
N HIS A 23 14.68 1.67 11.55
CA HIS A 23 13.70 1.25 12.55
C HIS A 23 14.17 0.11 13.44
N GLY A 24 15.47 0.10 13.80
CA GLY A 24 16.02 -0.91 14.67
C GLY A 24 17.45 -0.61 15.11
N ARG A 25 18.01 -1.51 15.91
CA ARG A 25 19.36 -1.34 16.47
C ARG A 25 19.98 -2.65 16.93
N LEU A 26 21.31 -2.66 16.91
CA LEU A 26 22.11 -3.68 17.60
C LEU A 26 22.11 -3.45 19.11
N TYR A 27 22.40 -4.50 19.88
CA TYR A 27 22.74 -4.35 21.29
C TYR A 27 24.04 -3.53 21.47
N TYR A 28 24.07 -2.66 22.48
CA TYR A 28 25.17 -1.73 22.75
C TYR A 28 26.55 -2.39 22.90
N SER A 29 26.58 -3.62 23.42
CA SER A 29 27.81 -4.40 23.60
C SER A 29 28.57 -4.63 22.29
N TYR A 30 27.90 -4.57 21.13
CA TYR A 30 28.52 -4.93 19.86
C TYR A 30 29.41 -3.85 19.22
N ARG A 31 29.43 -2.61 19.72
CA ARG A 31 30.19 -1.50 19.09
C ARG A 31 31.68 -1.80 18.86
N GLY A 32 32.32 -2.56 19.75
CA GLY A 32 33.75 -2.88 19.66
C GLY A 32 34.11 -4.01 18.68
N TYR A 33 33.13 -4.65 18.04
CA TYR A 33 33.35 -5.84 17.19
C TYR A 33 33.39 -5.52 15.69
N PHE A 34 33.41 -4.24 15.33
CA PHE A 34 33.43 -3.78 13.94
C PHE A 34 34.82 -3.28 13.53
N PRO A 35 35.25 -3.49 12.28
CA PRO A 35 34.50 -4.11 11.17
C PRO A 35 34.34 -5.63 11.33
N ALA A 36 33.15 -6.13 11.01
CA ALA A 36 32.77 -7.53 11.17
C ALA A 36 33.29 -8.39 10.01
N ARG A 37 33.79 -9.58 10.32
CA ARG A 37 34.18 -10.59 9.33
C ARG A 37 32.94 -11.26 8.73
N VAL A 38 33.06 -11.72 7.49
CA VAL A 38 32.03 -12.53 6.83
C VAL A 38 31.68 -13.74 7.71
N ASN A 39 30.38 -14.05 7.77
CA ASN A 39 29.71 -15.04 8.63
C ASN A 39 29.59 -14.66 10.11
N GLN A 40 30.08 -13.50 10.56
CA GLN A 40 29.75 -13.01 11.90
C GLN A 40 28.29 -12.57 11.98
N GLN A 41 27.67 -12.86 13.12
CA GLN A 41 26.27 -12.57 13.39
C GLN A 41 26.12 -11.70 14.63
N PHE A 42 25.20 -10.74 14.55
CA PHE A 42 24.89 -9.83 15.64
C PHE A 42 23.40 -9.83 15.90
N VAL A 43 23.00 -9.84 17.18
CA VAL A 43 21.58 -9.76 17.52
C VAL A 43 21.12 -8.30 17.38
N TYR A 44 19.99 -8.11 16.72
CA TYR A 44 19.30 -6.82 16.59
C TYR A 44 17.85 -6.93 17.05
N ASN A 45 17.26 -5.79 17.38
CA ASN A 45 15.83 -5.63 17.57
C ASN A 45 15.30 -4.47 16.73
N CYS A 46 14.00 -4.47 16.50
CA CYS A 46 13.30 -3.41 15.78
C CYS A 46 12.58 -2.48 16.75
N ASP A 47 12.35 -1.25 16.29
CA ASP A 47 11.61 -0.22 17.00
C ASP A 47 10.12 -0.57 17.07
N HIS A 48 9.37 0.22 17.84
CA HIS A 48 7.94 -0.02 18.06
C HIS A 48 7.15 -0.04 16.74
N HIS A 49 6.33 -1.08 16.59
CA HIS A 49 5.57 -1.42 15.38
C HIS A 49 6.38 -1.87 14.16
N PHE A 50 7.65 -2.21 14.35
CA PHE A 50 8.46 -2.92 13.36
C PHE A 50 8.88 -4.27 13.93
N VAL A 51 9.08 -5.24 13.04
CA VAL A 51 9.52 -6.59 13.42
C VAL A 51 10.55 -7.11 12.41
N PRO A 52 11.46 -8.01 12.84
CA PRO A 52 12.26 -8.82 11.93
C PRO A 52 11.39 -9.61 10.94
N PRO A 53 11.94 -10.05 9.80
CA PRO A 53 11.24 -10.96 8.88
C PRO A 53 10.74 -12.25 9.57
N SER A 54 11.45 -12.73 10.60
CA SER A 54 11.02 -13.86 11.43
C SER A 54 9.83 -13.58 12.37
N GLN A 55 9.39 -12.33 12.46
CA GLN A 55 8.33 -11.81 13.34
C GLN A 55 8.58 -12.00 14.84
N ARG A 56 9.82 -12.31 15.24
CA ARG A 56 10.24 -12.42 16.64
C ARG A 56 10.53 -11.03 17.22
N SER A 57 10.80 -10.95 18.52
CA SER A 57 11.20 -9.68 19.16
C SER A 57 12.64 -9.26 18.82
N TRP A 58 13.45 -10.16 18.27
CA TRP A 58 14.83 -9.96 17.87
C TRP A 58 15.23 -11.00 16.82
N ASP A 59 16.29 -10.72 16.07
CA ASP A 59 16.85 -11.65 15.09
C ASP A 59 18.36 -11.41 14.89
N HIS A 60 18.99 -12.19 14.01
CA HIS A 60 20.41 -12.09 13.68
C HIS A 60 20.63 -11.33 12.37
N LEU A 61 21.51 -10.33 12.42
CA LEU A 61 22.09 -9.69 11.25
C LEU A 61 23.43 -10.36 10.94
N THR A 62 23.56 -10.91 9.75
CA THR A 62 24.74 -11.68 9.31
C THR A 62 25.54 -10.86 8.32
N CYS A 63 26.85 -10.73 8.54
CA CYS A 63 27.76 -10.16 7.55
C CYS A 63 28.03 -11.20 6.46
N THR A 64 27.57 -10.97 5.23
CA THR A 64 27.84 -11.82 4.06
C THR A 64 28.92 -11.19 3.19
N ALA A 65 29.29 -11.85 2.09
CA ALA A 65 30.26 -11.29 1.14
C ALA A 65 29.69 -10.07 0.37
N GLU A 66 28.36 -9.96 0.30
CA GLU A 66 27.60 -8.94 -0.41
C GLU A 66 27.20 -7.77 0.51
N GLY A 67 27.20 -7.96 1.83
CA GLY A 67 26.82 -6.94 2.80
C GLY A 67 26.09 -7.53 4.00
N TRP A 68 25.28 -6.71 4.66
CA TRP A 68 24.45 -7.20 5.76
C TRP A 68 23.21 -7.92 5.25
N SER A 69 22.92 -9.09 5.82
CA SER A 69 21.70 -9.86 5.55
C SER A 69 20.92 -10.11 6.84
N PRO A 70 19.59 -9.92 6.85
CA PRO A 70 18.75 -9.43 5.73
C PRO A 70 19.06 -7.97 5.34
N GLU A 71 18.82 -7.62 4.07
CA GLU A 71 19.00 -6.25 3.54
C GLU A 71 17.99 -5.27 4.17
N GLU A 72 16.77 -5.74 4.43
CA GLU A 72 15.72 -5.03 5.17
C GLU A 72 15.43 -5.76 6.49
N PRO A 73 16.12 -5.40 7.60
CA PRO A 73 15.99 -6.11 8.85
C PRO A 73 14.71 -5.83 9.62
N CYS A 74 14.08 -4.68 9.40
CA CYS A 74 12.89 -4.27 10.16
C CYS A 74 11.77 -3.87 9.22
N LEU A 75 10.72 -4.69 9.20
CA LEU A 75 9.52 -4.48 8.40
C LEU A 75 8.42 -3.89 9.28
N ARG A 76 7.63 -2.95 8.74
CA ARG A 76 6.46 -2.42 9.44
C ARG A 76 5.46 -3.56 9.73
N GLN A 77 4.94 -3.61 10.95
CA GLN A 77 3.82 -4.46 11.35
C GLN A 77 2.59 -3.61 11.64
N CYS A 78 1.66 -3.54 10.69
CA CYS A 78 0.39 -2.86 10.87
C CYS A 78 -0.60 -3.76 11.62
N ILE A 79 -1.34 -3.19 12.57
CA ILE A 79 -2.39 -3.89 13.30
C ILE A 79 -3.72 -3.33 12.80
N PHE A 80 -4.63 -4.22 12.37
CA PHE A 80 -5.99 -3.83 12.02
C PHE A 80 -6.85 -3.79 13.29
N ASN A 81 -7.06 -2.61 13.85
CA ASN A 81 -7.87 -2.47 15.06
C ASN A 81 -9.34 -2.20 14.73
N TYR A 82 -9.59 -1.20 13.89
CA TYR A 82 -10.94 -0.77 13.50
C TYR A 82 -10.91 -0.06 12.14
N LEU A 83 -12.09 0.06 11.53
CA LEU A 83 -12.35 0.78 10.30
C LEU A 83 -13.45 1.81 10.55
N GLU A 84 -13.12 3.10 10.45
CA GLU A 84 -14.10 4.18 10.61
C GLU A 84 -15.12 4.16 9.46
N ASN A 85 -16.41 4.27 9.77
CA ASN A 85 -17.52 4.19 8.79
C ASN A 85 -17.51 2.92 7.93
N GLY A 86 -17.08 1.79 8.51
CA GLY A 86 -17.06 0.50 7.84
C GLY A 86 -17.32 -0.69 8.78
N HIS A 87 -17.43 -1.86 8.17
CA HIS A 87 -17.63 -3.11 8.86
C HIS A 87 -16.28 -3.65 9.36
N ASN A 88 -16.15 -3.81 10.67
CA ASN A 88 -14.98 -4.43 11.29
C ASN A 88 -15.05 -5.95 11.11
N GLN A 89 -14.19 -6.52 10.28
CA GLN A 89 -14.16 -7.95 10.02
C GLN A 89 -12.97 -8.68 10.68
N HIS A 90 -11.89 -7.95 11.02
CA HIS A 90 -10.59 -8.52 11.40
C HIS A 90 -9.87 -7.76 12.54
N PRO A 91 -10.49 -7.58 13.72
CA PRO A 91 -9.82 -6.90 14.83
C PRO A 91 -8.57 -7.66 15.28
N GLU A 92 -7.51 -6.91 15.59
CA GLU A 92 -6.19 -7.37 16.07
C GLU A 92 -5.34 -8.16 15.08
N GLU A 93 -5.79 -8.31 13.83
CA GLU A 93 -5.02 -9.00 12.80
C GLU A 93 -3.79 -8.16 12.40
N LYS A 94 -2.65 -8.84 12.24
CA LYS A 94 -1.35 -8.22 11.98
C LYS A 94 -0.94 -8.45 10.55
N TYR A 95 -0.47 -7.38 9.91
CA TYR A 95 -0.03 -7.38 8.52
C TYR A 95 1.39 -6.81 8.44
N LEU A 96 2.25 -7.45 7.66
CA LEU A 96 3.60 -6.99 7.38
C LEU A 96 3.62 -6.01 6.22
N GLN A 97 4.67 -5.20 6.18
CA GLN A 97 4.92 -4.25 5.10
C GLN A 97 4.80 -4.92 3.72
N GLY A 98 4.01 -4.31 2.84
CA GLY A 98 3.67 -4.83 1.52
C GLY A 98 2.37 -5.62 1.46
N GLU A 99 1.84 -6.11 2.59
CA GLU A 99 0.59 -6.85 2.62
C GLU A 99 -0.63 -5.94 2.47
N THR A 100 -1.68 -6.48 1.84
CA THR A 100 -2.92 -5.75 1.55
C THR A 100 -4.11 -6.44 2.17
N VAL A 101 -5.04 -5.65 2.73
CA VAL A 101 -6.32 -6.12 3.26
C VAL A 101 -7.46 -5.48 2.49
N ARG A 102 -8.48 -6.27 2.15
CA ARG A 102 -9.73 -5.77 1.57
C ARG A 102 -10.70 -5.44 2.69
N VAL A 103 -11.30 -4.26 2.62
CA VAL A 103 -12.23 -3.75 3.63
C VAL A 103 -13.61 -3.51 3.05
N ARG A 104 -14.61 -3.41 3.94
CA ARG A 104 -16.00 -3.11 3.58
C ARG A 104 -16.46 -1.85 4.28
N CYS A 105 -16.64 -0.79 3.53
CA CYS A 105 -17.24 0.45 4.02
C CYS A 105 -18.77 0.31 4.13
N TYR A 106 -19.40 1.16 4.94
CA TYR A 106 -20.86 1.28 4.94
C TYR A 106 -21.39 1.80 3.59
N GLU A 107 -22.67 1.61 3.34
CA GLU A 107 -23.30 2.10 2.11
C GLU A 107 -23.13 3.62 1.96
N GLY A 108 -22.71 4.05 0.77
CA GLY A 108 -22.40 5.46 0.48
C GLY A 108 -21.03 5.94 0.97
N TYR A 109 -20.17 5.04 1.46
CA TYR A 109 -18.78 5.34 1.84
C TYR A 109 -17.80 4.48 1.02
N SER A 110 -16.59 5.00 0.81
CA SER A 110 -15.47 4.31 0.17
C SER A 110 -14.15 4.68 0.85
N LEU A 111 -13.08 3.92 0.65
CA LEU A 111 -11.75 4.46 0.97
C LEU A 111 -11.43 5.62 0.03
N GLN A 112 -10.35 6.34 0.34
CA GLN A 112 -9.87 7.39 -0.54
C GLN A 112 -9.69 6.89 -1.99
N ASN A 113 -10.11 7.71 -2.96
CA ASN A 113 -10.10 7.40 -4.40
C ASN A 113 -10.93 6.16 -4.79
N ASP A 114 -12.05 5.93 -4.10
CA ASP A 114 -12.98 4.83 -4.38
C ASP A 114 -12.37 3.42 -4.31
N GLN A 115 -11.30 3.30 -3.51
CA GLN A 115 -10.63 2.03 -3.24
C GLN A 115 -11.40 1.21 -2.20
N ASN A 116 -11.08 -0.08 -2.11
CA ASN A 116 -11.57 -0.99 -1.06
C ASN A 116 -10.46 -1.85 -0.46
N THR A 117 -9.20 -1.52 -0.74
CA THR A 117 -8.02 -2.19 -0.20
C THR A 117 -7.14 -1.18 0.51
N MET A 118 -6.51 -1.64 1.59
CA MET A 118 -5.48 -0.89 2.32
C MET A 118 -4.21 -1.73 2.31
N THR A 119 -3.07 -1.06 2.23
CA THR A 119 -1.74 -1.69 2.22
C THR A 119 -1.00 -1.29 3.48
N CYS A 120 -0.35 -2.24 4.15
CA CYS A 120 0.61 -1.91 5.19
C CYS A 120 1.89 -1.38 4.52
N THR A 121 2.13 -0.09 4.62
CA THR A 121 3.35 0.56 4.12
C THR A 121 4.33 0.78 5.26
N GLU A 122 5.57 1.17 4.98
CA GLU A 122 6.54 1.57 6.02
C GLU A 122 5.98 2.65 6.96
N SER A 123 5.10 3.53 6.45
CA SER A 123 4.45 4.60 7.23
C SER A 123 3.18 4.16 7.96
N GLY A 124 2.75 2.91 7.81
CA GLY A 124 1.48 2.38 8.32
C GLY A 124 0.44 2.14 7.22
N TRP A 125 -0.84 2.05 7.59
CA TRP A 125 -1.93 1.78 6.66
C TRP A 125 -2.10 2.88 5.60
N SER A 126 -2.11 2.48 4.33
CA SER A 126 -2.37 3.37 3.20
C SER A 126 -3.42 2.77 2.23
N PRO A 127 -4.55 3.44 2.00
CA PRO A 127 -5.02 4.61 2.75
C PRO A 127 -5.28 4.27 4.24
N PRO A 128 -5.40 5.28 5.11
CA PRO A 128 -5.73 5.05 6.52
C PRO A 128 -7.06 4.30 6.67
N PRO A 129 -7.30 3.60 7.79
CA PRO A 129 -8.50 2.78 8.02
C PRO A 129 -9.74 3.64 8.35
N ARG A 130 -10.12 4.47 7.37
CA ARG A 130 -11.29 5.32 7.40
C ARG A 130 -11.98 5.32 6.05
N CYS A 131 -13.27 5.03 6.08
CA CYS A 131 -14.13 5.21 4.93
C CYS A 131 -14.67 6.64 4.94
N ILE A 132 -14.55 7.31 3.79
CA ILE A 132 -15.04 8.66 3.55
C ILE A 132 -16.34 8.61 2.75
N ARG A 133 -17.23 9.57 3.00
CA ARG A 133 -18.51 9.62 2.28
C ARG A 133 -18.25 9.86 0.80
N VAL A 134 -18.82 9.02 -0.06
CA VAL A 134 -18.74 9.17 -1.51
C VAL A 134 -19.44 10.47 -1.89
N LYS A 135 -18.73 11.35 -2.60
CA LYS A 135 -19.35 12.56 -3.16
C LYS A 135 -20.37 12.13 -4.19
N THR A 136 -21.57 12.69 -4.12
CA THR A 136 -22.65 12.38 -5.07
C THR A 136 -23.23 13.66 -5.67
N CYS A 137 -23.74 13.54 -6.89
CA CYS A 137 -24.53 14.55 -7.58
C CYS A 137 -26.01 14.14 -7.53
N SER A 138 -26.91 15.11 -7.34
CA SER A 138 -28.34 14.82 -7.48
C SER A 138 -28.76 14.86 -8.94
N LYS A 139 -29.66 13.95 -9.33
CA LYS A 139 -30.33 13.94 -10.65
C LYS A 139 -30.95 15.29 -10.98
N SER A 140 -31.52 15.98 -9.98
CA SER A 140 -32.14 17.30 -10.17
C SER A 140 -31.16 18.37 -10.66
N ASN A 141 -29.86 18.19 -10.39
CA ASN A 141 -28.82 19.14 -10.79
C ASN A 141 -28.31 18.84 -12.21
N ILE A 142 -28.68 17.70 -12.81
CA ILE A 142 -28.25 17.29 -14.14
C ILE A 142 -29.32 17.72 -15.14
N ARG A 143 -28.94 18.60 -16.08
CA ARG A 143 -29.81 19.00 -17.20
C ARG A 143 -29.28 18.38 -18.49
N ILE A 144 -30.06 17.47 -19.08
CA ILE A 144 -29.81 16.92 -20.41
C ILE A 144 -30.88 17.50 -21.33
N GLU A 145 -30.48 18.42 -22.20
CA GLU A 145 -31.39 18.95 -23.19
C GLU A 145 -31.80 17.84 -24.17
N ASN A 146 -33.11 17.74 -24.44
CA ASN A 146 -33.67 16.70 -25.32
C ASN A 146 -33.28 15.25 -24.97
N GLY A 147 -32.95 14.98 -23.71
CA GLY A 147 -32.65 13.64 -23.21
C GLY A 147 -33.03 13.46 -21.75
N PHE A 148 -32.75 12.27 -21.22
CA PHE A 148 -32.96 11.92 -19.81
C PHE A 148 -32.00 10.80 -19.39
N LEU A 149 -31.62 10.78 -18.12
CA LEU A 149 -30.82 9.67 -17.56
C LEU A 149 -31.64 8.39 -17.54
N SER A 150 -31.06 7.30 -18.06
CA SER A 150 -31.70 5.99 -18.21
C SER A 150 -32.01 5.32 -16.86
N GLU A 151 -31.19 5.60 -15.84
CA GLU A 151 -31.34 5.03 -14.50
C GLU A 151 -32.40 5.76 -13.65
N SER A 152 -33.07 5.00 -12.77
CA SER A 152 -34.06 5.48 -11.80
C SER A 152 -33.45 6.06 -10.52
N THR A 153 -32.13 5.98 -10.35
CA THR A 153 -31.39 6.50 -9.18
C THR A 153 -31.50 8.02 -9.08
N PHE A 154 -31.66 8.55 -7.87
CA PHE A 154 -31.78 10.00 -7.62
C PHE A 154 -30.42 10.67 -7.32
N THR A 155 -29.43 9.89 -6.92
CA THR A 155 -28.07 10.35 -6.62
C THR A 155 -27.06 9.49 -7.37
N TYR A 156 -26.02 10.14 -7.89
CA TYR A 156 -24.97 9.53 -8.69
C TYR A 156 -23.62 9.79 -8.04
N PRO A 157 -22.78 8.76 -7.81
CA PRO A 157 -21.39 8.95 -7.41
C PRO A 157 -20.66 9.88 -8.38
N LEU A 158 -19.80 10.72 -7.83
CA LEU A 158 -18.96 11.62 -8.60
C LEU A 158 -17.98 10.80 -9.47
N ASN A 159 -17.67 11.29 -10.68
CA ASN A 159 -16.78 10.65 -11.66
C ASN A 159 -17.23 9.25 -12.14
N LYS A 160 -18.49 8.87 -11.86
CA LYS A 160 -19.07 7.62 -12.36
C LYS A 160 -19.77 7.89 -13.70
N GLN A 161 -19.51 7.00 -14.64
CA GLN A 161 -20.22 6.95 -15.92
C GLN A 161 -21.61 6.35 -15.74
N THR A 162 -22.62 7.00 -16.30
CA THR A 162 -24.01 6.50 -16.32
C THR A 162 -24.63 6.73 -17.69
N GLU A 163 -25.58 5.90 -18.08
CA GLU A 163 -26.20 6.00 -19.40
C GLU A 163 -27.33 7.02 -19.44
N TYR A 164 -27.41 7.78 -20.53
CA TYR A 164 -28.56 8.62 -20.85
C TYR A 164 -29.16 8.28 -22.21
N LYS A 165 -30.44 8.60 -22.37
CA LYS A 165 -31.25 8.38 -23.56
C LYS A 165 -31.72 9.70 -24.14
N CYS A 166 -31.77 9.77 -25.47
CA CYS A 166 -32.42 10.88 -26.16
C CYS A 166 -33.95 10.76 -26.07
N LYS A 167 -34.65 11.90 -26.06
CA LYS A 167 -36.11 11.94 -26.23
C LYS A 167 -36.47 11.44 -27.64
N PRO A 168 -37.68 10.89 -27.85
CA PRO A 168 -38.12 10.46 -29.17
C PRO A 168 -37.96 11.57 -30.22
N GLY A 169 -37.37 11.23 -31.37
CA GLY A 169 -37.09 12.17 -32.47
C GLY A 169 -35.73 12.86 -32.41
N TYR A 170 -34.93 12.64 -31.35
CA TYR A 170 -33.58 13.16 -31.22
C TYR A 170 -32.54 12.03 -31.26
N VAL A 171 -31.39 12.33 -31.87
CA VAL A 171 -30.21 11.45 -31.92
C VAL A 171 -28.96 12.25 -31.60
N THR A 172 -27.90 11.58 -31.16
CA THR A 172 -26.60 12.22 -30.92
C THR A 172 -25.86 12.49 -32.23
N ALA A 173 -24.75 13.22 -32.16
CA ALA A 173 -23.95 13.57 -33.35
C ALA A 173 -23.38 12.35 -34.09
N ASP A 174 -23.20 11.22 -33.39
CA ASP A 174 -22.82 9.91 -33.90
C ASP A 174 -24.03 9.02 -34.27
N ALA A 175 -25.24 9.59 -34.33
CA ALA A 175 -26.50 8.90 -34.62
C ALA A 175 -26.87 7.77 -33.63
N SER A 176 -26.34 7.81 -32.40
CA SER A 176 -26.69 6.90 -31.31
C SER A 176 -27.91 7.38 -30.52
N SER A 177 -28.66 6.44 -29.96
CA SER A 177 -29.79 6.70 -29.05
C SER A 177 -29.44 6.53 -27.57
N ASN A 178 -28.30 5.90 -27.26
CA ASN A 178 -27.78 5.67 -25.91
C ASN A 178 -26.34 6.17 -25.81
N MET A 179 -25.99 6.87 -24.74
CA MET A 179 -24.66 7.45 -24.55
C MET A 179 -24.23 7.44 -23.09
N ILE A 180 -22.93 7.65 -22.86
CA ILE A 180 -22.34 7.72 -21.52
C ILE A 180 -22.25 9.18 -21.06
N TYR A 181 -22.92 9.49 -19.96
CA TYR A 181 -22.74 10.71 -19.19
C TYR A 181 -21.64 10.51 -18.16
N ASN A 182 -20.63 11.38 -18.17
CA ASN A 182 -19.64 11.47 -17.10
C ASN A 182 -20.12 12.48 -16.05
N SER A 183 -20.31 12.05 -14.80
CA SER A 183 -20.60 12.95 -13.68
C SER A 183 -19.35 13.74 -13.27
N TYR A 184 -18.89 14.67 -14.12
CA TYR A 184 -17.89 15.66 -13.72
C TYR A 184 -18.56 16.73 -12.85
N ILE A 185 -17.95 17.06 -11.71
CA ILE A 185 -18.22 18.32 -11.03
C ILE A 185 -17.21 19.34 -11.55
N GLU A 186 -17.67 20.25 -12.39
CA GLU A 186 -17.21 21.64 -12.29
C GLU A 186 -18.01 22.31 -11.17
N SER A 187 -17.49 22.16 -9.96
CA SER A 187 -17.79 23.09 -8.86
C SER A 187 -16.49 23.27 -8.10
N LEU A 188 -15.61 24.05 -8.72
CA LEU A 188 -14.88 25.07 -7.97
C LEU A 188 -15.92 25.86 -7.17
N LEU A 189 -16.01 25.56 -5.88
CA LEU A 189 -16.27 26.53 -4.84
C LEU A 189 -15.16 26.35 -3.80
#